data_AF-A0A8I0H7R2-F1
#
_entry.id   AF-A0A8I0H7R2-F1
#
_cell.length_a   1.000
_cell.length_b   1.000
_cell.length_c   1.000
_cell.angle_alpha   90.00
_cell.angle_beta   90.00
_cell.angle_gamma   90.00
#
_symmetry.space_group_name_H-M   'P 1'
#
loop_
_entity.id
_entity.type
_entity.pdbx_description
1 polymer ?
#
loop_
_entity_poly.entity_id
_entity_poly.type
_entity_poly.pdbx_seq_one_letter_code
_entity_poly.pdbx_strand_id
1 'polypeptide(L)' 'MLTKLYSRDNEHLMDLLNSKIQEIPGVTATETLISLEQSIKKEIPIQS' A
#
# COMPACT_ATOMS: atom_id res chain seq x y z
N MET A 1 11.78 2.32 -0.92
CA MET A 1 10.63 3.25 -1.05
C MET A 1 9.53 2.74 -0.12
N LEU A 2 8.87 3.62 0.62
CA LEU A 2 7.69 3.25 1.42
C LEU A 2 6.47 3.93 0.80
N THR A 3 5.47 3.13 0.42
CA THR A 3 4.27 3.61 -0.28
C THR A 3 3.04 3.12 0.46
N LYS A 4 2.10 4.03 0.75
CA LYS A 4 0.79 3.66 1.28
C LYS A 4 -0.09 3.16 0.13
N LEU A 5 -0.56 1.92 0.24
CA LEU A 5 -1.47 1.29 -0.71
C LEU A 5 -2.86 1.13 -0.08
N TYR A 6 -3.91 1.33 -0.86
CA TYR A 6 -5.28 1.00 -0.49
C TYR A 6 -5.77 -0.14 -1.38
N SER A 7 -6.27 -1.22 -0.79
CA SER A 7 -6.95 -2.31 -1.49
C SER A 7 -8.41 -2.41 -1.03
N ARG A 8 -9.21 -3.16 -1.78
CA ARG A 8 -10.64 -3.36 -1.47
C ARG A 8 -10.83 -4.50 -0.48
N ASP A 9 -10.05 -5.57 -0.68
CA ASP A 9 -10.02 -6.80 0.09
C ASP A 9 -8.64 -7.46 -0.08
N ASN A 10 -8.49 -8.67 0.46
CA ASN A 10 -7.25 -9.44 0.40
C ASN A 10 -6.95 -9.99 -1.00
N GLU A 11 -7.98 -10.33 -1.79
CA GLU A 11 -7.78 -10.84 -3.15
C GLU A 11 -7.23 -9.73 -4.06
N HIS A 12 -7.83 -8.54 -3.96
CA HIS A 12 -7.35 -7.34 -4.63
C HIS A 12 -5.93 -6.97 -4.17
N LEU A 13 -5.61 -7.12 -2.88
CA LEU A 13 -4.25 -6.90 -2.38
C LEU A 13 -3.23 -7.85 -3.05
N MET A 14 -3.56 -9.13 -3.16
CA MET A 14 -2.68 -10.12 -3.78
C MET A 14 -2.47 -9.86 -5.27
N ASP A 15 -3.52 -9.45 -6.00
CA ASP A 15 -3.37 -9.04 -7.41
C ASP A 15 -2.47 -7.80 -7.55
N LEU A 16 -2.66 -6.78 -6.72
CA LEU A 16 -1.82 -5.57 -6.76
C LEU A 16 -0.35 -5.89 -6.47
N LEU A 17 -0.06 -6.74 -5.47
CA LEU A 17 1.31 -7.09 -5.11
C LEU A 17 2.01 -7.91 -6.20
N ASN A 18 1.35 -8.95 -6.71
CA ASN A 18 1.99 -9.91 -7.62
C ASN A 18 1.90 -9.49 -9.09
N SER A 19 0.77 -8.93 -9.53
CA SER A 19 0.50 -8.65 -10.94
C SER A 19 0.75 -7.19 -11.33
N LYS A 20 1.02 -6.30 -10.37
CA LYS A 20 1.28 -4.87 -10.65
C LYS A 20 2.62 -4.42 -10.10
N ILE A 21 2.84 -4.58 -8.79
CA ILE A 21 4.02 -4.02 -8.14
C ILE A 21 5.29 -4.80 -8.48
N GLN A 22 5.25 -6.13 -8.48
CA GLN A 22 6.41 -6.96 -8.85
C GLN A 22 6.83 -6.83 -10.33
N GLU A 23 5.90 -6.44 -11.22
CA GLU A 23 6.21 -6.22 -12.64
C GLU A 23 6.98 -4.91 -12.89
N ILE A 24 7.04 -4.00 -11.89
CA ILE A 24 7.71 -2.71 -12.06
C ILE A 24 9.22 -2.94 -12.22
N PRO A 25 9.83 -2.45 -13.32
CA PRO A 25 11.28 -2.57 -13.51
C PRO A 25 12.06 -1.97 -12.35
N GLY A 26 12.97 -2.77 -11.77
CA GLY A 26 13.77 -2.37 -10.61
C GLY A 26 13.17 -2.76 -9.25
N VAL A 27 11.97 -3.32 -9.20
CA VAL A 27 11.43 -3.95 -7.99
C VAL A 27 11.88 -5.40 -7.91
N THR A 28 12.85 -5.69 -7.04
CA THR A 28 13.36 -7.07 -6.84
C THR A 28 12.64 -7.82 -5.73
N ALA A 29 12.17 -7.10 -4.71
CA ALA A 29 11.44 -7.66 -3.58
C ALA A 29 10.54 -6.60 -2.95
N THR A 30 9.47 -7.05 -2.29
CA THR A 30 8.53 -6.20 -1.56
C THR A 30 8.21 -6.80 -0.20
N GLU A 31 8.19 -5.97 0.84
CA GLU A 31 7.67 -6.31 2.16
C GLU A 31 6.38 -5.52 2.39
N THR A 32 5.30 -6.19 2.82
CA THR A 32 3.98 -5.57 3.01
C THR A 32 3.57 -5.61 4.47
N LEU A 33 3.24 -4.44 5.03
CA LEU A 33 2.67 -4.29 6.37
C LEU A 33 1.16 -4.04 6.25
N ILE A 34 0.34 -4.98 6.72
CA ILE A 34 -1.12 -4.88 6.65
C ILE A 34 -1.66 -4.15 7.89
N SER A 35 -2.41 -3.09 7.69
CA SER A 35 -3.12 -2.40 8.77
C SER A 35 -4.42 -3.13 9.10
N LEU A 36 -4.49 -3.77 10.27
CA LEU A 36 -5.71 -4.43 10.75
C LEU A 36 -6.73 -3.43 11.32
N GLU A 37 -6.22 -2.36 11.93
CA GLU A 37 -7.02 -1.26 12.48
C GLU A 37 -6.23 0.05 12.34
N GLN A 38 -6.93 1.17 12.13
CA GLN A 38 -6.34 2.51 12.09
C GLN A 38 -6.91 3.38 13.20
N SER A 39 -6.36 3.26 14.41
CA SER A 39 -6.86 3.96 15.60
C SER A 39 -6.60 5.48 15.58
N ILE A 40 -5.69 5.96 14.72
CA ILE A 40 -5.41 7.39 14.52
C ILE A 40 -5.45 7.71 13.03
N LYS A 41 -6.44 8.50 12.61
CA LYS A 41 -6.49 9.15 11.30
C LYS A 41 -6.45 10.67 11.49
N LYS A 42 -5.26 11.26 11.41
CA LYS A 42 -5.07 12.71 11.45
C LYS A 42 -4.47 13.16 10.13
N GLU A 43 -5.19 14.02 9.43
CA GLU A 43 -4.68 14.73 8.26
C GLU A 43 -4.07 16.04 8.74
N ILE A 44 -2.88 16.39 8.26
CA ILE A 44 -2.29 17.70 8.53
C ILE A 44 -3.04 18.71 7.65
N PRO A 45 -3.70 19.73 8.22
CA PRO A 45 -4.39 20.73 7.44
C PRO A 45 -3.37 21.47 6.58
N ILE A 46 -3.57 21.46 5.26
CA ILE A 46 -2.79 22.31 4.35
C ILE A 46 -3.42 23.70 4.46
N GLN A 47 -2.72 24.63 5.11
CA GLN A 47 -3.09 26.03 5.06
C GLN A 47 -2.79 26.56 3.66
N SER A 48 -3.81 27.11 3.00
CA SER A 48 -3.71 27.78 1.70
C SER A 48 -3.55 29.28 1.90
#